data_AF-A0A2C8FDD6-F1
#
_entry.id   AF-A0A2C8FDD6-F1
#
_cell.length_a   1.000
_cell.length_b   1.000
_cell.length_c   1.000
_cell.angle_alpha   90.00
_cell.angle_beta   90.00
_cell.angle_gamma   90.00
#
_symmetry.space_group_name_H-M   'P 1'
#
loop_
_entity.id
_entity.type
_entity.pdbx_description
1 polymer ?
#
loop_
_entity_poly.entity_id
_entity_poly.type
_entity_poly.pdbx_seq_one_letter_code
_entity_poly.pdbx_strand_id
1 'polypeptide(L)' 'MTPEDARHRLYLISYALEELSRVTEDSKDATLSSTLDILAISMGEAMGVVHPHIPDSPHHSKTNRRR' A
#
# COMPACT_ATOMS: atom_id res chain seq x y z
N MET A 1 -12.53 -9.79 2.76
CA MET A 1 -11.16 -10.23 2.43
C MET A 1 -10.72 -11.20 3.51
N THR A 2 -10.26 -12.39 3.15
CA THR A 2 -9.76 -13.36 4.13
C THR A 2 -8.30 -13.06 4.51
N PRO A 3 -7.76 -13.61 5.62
CA PRO A 3 -6.34 -13.48 5.94
C PRO A 3 -5.41 -14.07 4.87
N GLU A 4 -5.87 -15.10 4.16
CA GLU A 4 -5.12 -15.71 3.05
C GLU A 4 -5.08 -14.77 1.84
N ASP A 5 -6.21 -14.19 1.47
CA ASP A 5 -6.28 -13.17 0.41
C ASP A 5 -5.40 -11.95 0.75
N ALA A 6 -5.39 -11.53 2.01
CA ALA A 6 -4.60 -10.39 2.47
C ALA A 6 -3.10 -10.69 2.37
N ARG A 7 -2.65 -11.89 2.78
CA ARG A 7 -1.26 -12.32 2.61
C ARG A 7 -0.86 -12.39 1.14
N HIS A 8 -1.73 -12.93 0.30
CA HIS A 8 -1.48 -12.99 -1.15
C HIS A 8 -1.37 -11.58 -1.75
N ARG A 9 -2.24 -10.64 -1.35
CA ARG A 9 -2.14 -9.23 -1.79
C ARG A 9 -0.84 -8.58 -1.33
N LEU A 10 -0.40 -8.81 -0.09
CA LEU A 10 0.88 -8.28 0.39
C LEU A 10 2.06 -8.80 -0.42
N TYR A 11 2.04 -10.08 -0.78
CA TYR A 11 3.06 -10.66 -1.67
C TYR A 11 3.10 -9.99 -3.04
N LEU A 12 1.94 -9.76 -3.66
CA LEU A 12 1.86 -9.09 -4.96
C LEU A 12 2.33 -7.63 -4.89
N ILE A 13 2.01 -6.94 -3.79
CA ILE A 13 2.46 -5.56 -3.54
C ILE A 13 3.99 -5.52 -3.37
N SER A 14 4.57 -6.44 -2.60
CA SER A 14 6.03 -6.49 -2.45
C SER A 14 6.74 -6.76 -3.78
N TYR A 15 6.18 -7.65 -4.60
CA TYR A 15 6.71 -7.93 -5.94
C TYR A 15 6.63 -6.69 -6.84
N ALA A 16 5.48 -5.99 -6.86
CA ALA A 16 5.30 -4.78 -7.66
C ALA A 16 6.28 -3.66 -7.26
N LEU A 17 6.56 -3.50 -5.96
CA LEU A 17 7.54 -2.52 -5.48
C LEU A 17 8.96 -2.86 -5.91
N GLU A 18 9.34 -4.14 -5.89
CA GLU A 18 10.65 -4.57 -6.40
C GLU A 18 10.80 -4.28 -7.89
N GLU A 19 9.79 -4.62 -8.69
CA GLU A 19 9.80 -4.35 -10.13
C GLU A 19 9.82 -2.84 -10.43
N LEU A 20 9.04 -2.03 -9.70
CA LEU A 20 9.08 -0.58 -9.84
C LEU A 20 10.46 -0.02 -9.50
N SER A 21 11.10 -0.51 -8.42
CA SER A 21 12.45 -0.08 -8.05
C SER A 21 13.44 -0.30 -9.20
N ARG A 22 13.42 -1.49 -9.82
CA ARG A 22 14.29 -1.84 -10.95
C ARG A 22 14.07 -0.91 -12.16
N VAL A 23 12.82 -0.57 -12.47
CA VAL A 23 12.49 0.30 -13.61
C VAL A 23 12.85 1.77 -13.32
N THR A 24 12.79 2.19 -12.06
CA THR A 24 13.01 3.59 -11.66
C THR A 24 14.45 3.96 -11.40
N GLU A 25 15.33 2.99 -11.12
CA GLU A 25 16.79 3.25 -11.09
C GLU A 25 17.28 3.88 -12.41
N ASP A 26 16.60 3.58 -13.53
CA ASP A 26 16.92 4.10 -14.86
C ASP A 26 16.09 5.32 -15.31
N SER A 27 15.04 5.71 -14.57
CA SER A 27 14.07 6.74 -15.03
C SER A 27 13.84 7.87 -14.01
N LYS A 28 14.12 9.12 -14.41
CA LYS A 28 13.95 10.34 -13.60
C LYS A 28 12.51 10.89 -13.56
N ASP A 29 11.50 10.11 -13.95
CA ASP A 29 10.18 10.67 -14.32
C ASP A 29 9.11 10.62 -13.23
N ALA A 30 8.30 11.68 -13.21
CA ALA A 30 7.31 12.06 -12.20
C ALA A 30 6.04 11.18 -12.15
N THR A 31 5.93 10.13 -12.96
CA THR A 31 4.75 9.26 -13.07
C THR A 31 4.66 8.19 -11.98
N LEU A 32 5.67 8.10 -11.10
CA LEU A 32 5.76 7.07 -10.08
C LEU A 32 4.84 7.31 -8.88
N SER A 33 4.52 8.57 -8.57
CA SER A 33 3.81 8.95 -7.36
C SER A 33 2.43 8.29 -7.24
N SER A 34 1.63 8.34 -8.31
CA SER A 34 0.26 7.81 -8.29
C SER A 34 0.21 6.29 -8.12
N THR A 35 1.16 5.57 -8.70
CA THR A 35 1.25 4.10 -8.56
C THR A 35 1.66 3.72 -7.14
N LEU A 36 2.62 4.45 -6.55
CA LEU A 36 3.03 4.25 -5.16
C LEU A 36 1.90 4.55 -4.17
N ASP A 37 1.08 5.57 -4.43
CA ASP A 37 -0.09 5.89 -3.59
C ASP A 37 -1.11 4.75 -3.59
N ILE A 38 -1.41 4.17 -4.76
CA ILE A 38 -2.33 3.02 -4.90
C ILE A 38 -1.79 1.79 -4.16
N LEU A 39 -0.49 1.52 -4.29
CA LEU A 39 0.17 0.40 -3.60
C LEU A 39 0.17 0.61 -2.08
N ALA A 40 0.41 1.84 -1.60
CA ALA A 40 0.40 2.17 -0.18
C ALA A 40 -0.98 1.99 0.46
N ILE A 41 -2.05 2.43 -0.21
CA ILE A 41 -3.44 2.21 0.25
C ILE A 41 -3.74 0.70 0.31
N SER A 42 -3.45 -0.02 -0.76
CA SER A 42 -3.70 -1.46 -0.86
C SER A 42 -2.93 -2.26 0.19
N MET A 43 -1.71 -1.82 0.52
CA MET A 43 -0.88 -2.41 1.57
C MET A 43 -1.49 -2.16 2.94
N GLY A 44 -1.96 -0.94 3.22
CA GLY A 44 -2.63 -0.61 4.47
C GLY A 44 -3.89 -1.44 4.71
N GLU A 45 -4.72 -1.62 3.69
CA GLU A 45 -5.92 -2.46 3.76
C GLU A 45 -5.59 -3.93 4.02
N ALA A 46 -4.60 -4.48 3.32
CA ALA A 46 -4.18 -5.87 3.47
C ALA A 46 -3.54 -6.10 4.85
N MET A 47 -2.63 -5.22 5.27
CA MET A 47 -2.05 -5.25 6.60
C MET A 47 -3.13 -5.24 7.68
N GLY A 48 -4.17 -4.41 7.55
CA GLY A 48 -5.24 -4.27 8.55
C GLY A 48 -6.03 -5.55 8.81
N VAL A 49 -5.98 -6.50 7.88
CA VAL A 49 -6.60 -7.83 8.03
C VAL A 49 -5.66 -8.84 8.69
N VAL A 50 -4.35 -8.76 8.44
CA VAL A 50 -3.37 -9.72 8.97
C VAL A 50 -2.76 -9.31 10.31
N HIS A 51 -2.71 -8.01 10.59
CA HIS A 51 -2.17 -7.49 11.84
C HIS A 51 -3.28 -7.04 12.80
N PRO A 52 -3.40 -7.65 14.00
CA PRO A 52 -4.43 -7.31 14.99
C PRO A 52 -4.25 -5.93 15.64
N HIS A 53 -3.14 -5.24 15.36
CA HIS A 53 -2.86 -3.87 15.80
C HIS A 53 -1.98 -3.20 14.76
N ILE A 54 -2.57 -2.34 13.94
CA ILE A 54 -1.82 -1.35 13.18
C ILE A 54 -2.04 -0.03 13.92
N PRO A 55 -0.99 0.62 14.44
CA PRO A 55 -1.14 1.98 14.96
C PRO A 55 -1.65 2.86 13.82
N ASP A 56 -2.74 3.60 14.09
CA ASP A 56 -3.42 4.43 13.09
C ASP A 56 -2.41 5.22 12.25
N SER A 57 -2.38 4.93 10.94
CA SER A 57 -1.56 5.69 10.01
C SER A 57 -2.02 7.15 10.04
N PRO A 58 -1.12 8.14 10.24
CA PRO A 58 -1.49 9.55 10.37
C PRO A 58 -2.22 10.13 9.14
N HIS A 59 -2.23 9.41 8.01
CA HIS A 59 -2.95 9.79 6.80
C HIS A 59 -4.46 9.49 6.83
N HIS A 60 -4.95 8.64 7.74
CA HIS A 60 -6.39 8.30 7.80
C HIS A 60 -7.25 9.29 8.62
N SER A 61 -6.64 10.26 9.31
CA SER A 61 -7.35 11.13 10.27
C SER A 61 -8.16 12.28 9.62
N LYS A 62 -8.16 12.43 8.29
CA LYS A 62 -8.79 13.61 7.64
C LYS A 62 -10.19 13.43 7.06
N THR A 63 -10.77 12.23 7.03
CA THR A 63 -12.03 12.02 6.28
C THR A 63 -13.28 11.80 7.13
N ASN A 64 -13.20 11.59 8.45
CA ASN A 64 -14.41 11.28 9.23
C ASN A 64 -14.66 12.16 10.46
N ARG A 65 -14.51 13.48 10.30
CA ARG A 65 -14.98 14.48 11.27
C ARG A 65 -16.11 15.34 10.70
N ARG A 66 -17.14 14.71 10.13
CA ARG A 66 -18.45 15.32 9.88
C ARG A 66 -19.55 14.25 9.94
N ARG A 67 -20.02 13.96 11.14
CA ARG A 67 -21.44 13.72 11.46
C ARG A 67 -21.64 13.77 12.97
#